data_AF-A0A0F9TSM1-F1
#
_entry.id   AF-A0A0F9TSM1-F1
#
_cell.length_a   1.000
_cell.length_b   1.000
_cell.length_c   1.000
_cell.angle_alpha   90.00
_cell.angle_beta   90.00
_cell.angle_gamma   90.00
#
_symmetry.space_group_name_H-M   'P 1'
#
loop_
_entity.id
_entity.type
_entity.pdbx_description
1 polymer ?
#
loop_
_entity_poly.entity_id
_entity_poly.type
_entity_poly.pdbx_seq_one_letter_code
_entity_poly.pdbx_strand_id
1 'polypeptide(L)'
;MVTIPQIPRTAPIDPRTGATSREWARYYEDLRVYLSTLPNVVTSVFGRSGAVLAAAGDYSVSKGGTGATSFTDGGPLLGSGTGAITAMAVLGDGAIVVGDGVADPVPITAFTSSTGTLTSAKHFTATTANKGAVKEATAIADLNQTITAPPTQGEVQDISDKIDALLAVMRTAGQLST
;
A
#
# COMPACT_ATOMS: atom_id res chain seq x y z
N MET A 1 0.45 -48.83 11.53
CA MET A 1 -0.80 -48.38 12.17
C MET A 1 -0.46 -48.14 13.63
N VAL A 2 -0.49 -46.91 14.12
CA VAL A 2 -0.25 -46.65 15.55
C VAL A 2 -1.52 -47.07 16.29
N THR A 3 -1.37 -47.90 17.32
CA THR A 3 -2.50 -48.42 18.11
C THR A 3 -2.83 -47.45 19.23
N ILE A 4 -4.12 -47.31 19.58
CA ILE A 4 -4.55 -46.50 20.73
C ILE A 4 -3.84 -47.01 21.99
N PRO A 5 -3.10 -46.15 22.72
CA PRO A 5 -2.44 -46.55 23.96
C PRO A 5 -3.48 -47.01 24.97
N GLN A 6 -3.20 -48.13 25.64
CA GLN A 6 -4.09 -48.70 26.65
C GLN A 6 -3.92 -47.97 27.98
N ILE A 7 -5.02 -47.68 28.68
CA ILE A 7 -4.98 -47.06 30.01
C ILE A 7 -4.28 -48.02 30.98
N PRO A 8 -3.25 -47.56 31.72
CA PRO A 8 -2.58 -48.39 32.72
C PRO A 8 -3.55 -48.84 33.82
N ARG A 9 -3.36 -50.07 34.32
CA ARG A 9 -4.17 -50.62 35.42
C ARG A 9 -3.69 -50.17 36.79
N THR A 10 -2.49 -49.60 36.87
CA THR A 10 -1.89 -49.08 38.10
C THR A 10 -2.47 -47.71 38.45
N ALA A 11 -2.34 -47.30 39.71
CA ALA A 11 -2.72 -45.96 40.10
C ALA A 11 -1.84 -44.90 39.38
N PRO A 12 -2.40 -43.74 38.98
CA PRO A 12 -1.65 -42.65 38.32
C PRO A 12 -0.43 -42.16 39.12
N ILE A 13 -0.56 -42.18 40.43
CA ILE A 13 0.47 -41.80 41.39
C ILE A 13 0.84 -43.05 42.18
N ASP A 14 2.14 -43.35 42.25
CA ASP A 14 2.63 -44.44 43.08
C ASP A 14 2.42 -44.06 44.56
N PRO A 15 1.61 -44.83 45.31
CA PRO A 15 1.27 -44.50 46.69
C PRO A 15 2.48 -44.55 47.64
N ARG A 16 3.62 -45.14 47.23
CA ARG A 16 4.85 -45.20 48.04
C ARG A 16 5.78 -44.02 47.83
N THR A 17 5.77 -43.43 46.63
CA THR A 17 6.75 -42.41 46.23
C THR A 17 6.12 -41.07 45.91
N GLY A 18 4.80 -41.00 45.74
CA GLY A 18 4.09 -39.77 45.33
C GLY A 18 4.39 -39.32 43.90
N ALA A 19 5.27 -40.04 43.18
CA ALA A 19 5.62 -39.76 41.81
C ALA A 19 4.58 -40.35 40.84
N THR A 20 4.53 -39.82 39.63
CA THR A 20 3.75 -40.45 38.56
C THR A 20 4.30 -41.85 38.31
N SER A 21 3.39 -42.83 38.25
CA SER A 21 3.76 -44.21 37.94
C SER A 21 4.43 -44.25 36.56
N ARG A 22 5.52 -45.01 36.41
CA ARG A 22 6.28 -45.13 35.14
C ARG A 22 5.38 -45.53 33.95
N GLU A 23 4.35 -46.32 34.21
CA GLU A 23 3.36 -46.73 33.21
C GLU A 23 2.48 -45.56 32.74
N TRP A 24 2.11 -44.65 33.64
CA TRP A 24 1.35 -43.45 33.32
C TRP A 24 2.20 -42.42 32.58
N ALA A 25 3.47 -42.26 32.94
CA ALA A 25 4.40 -41.44 32.17
C ALA A 25 4.56 -41.94 30.73
N ARG A 26 4.70 -43.26 30.54
CA ARG A 26 4.73 -43.89 29.21
C ARG A 26 3.41 -43.73 28.46
N TYR A 27 2.28 -43.93 29.14
CA TYR A 27 0.95 -43.73 28.55
C TYR A 27 0.78 -42.31 28.00
N TYR A 28 1.21 -41.28 28.72
CA TYR A 28 1.10 -39.89 28.23
C TYR A 28 2.02 -39.60 27.03
N GLU A 29 3.25 -40.12 27.02
CA GLU A 29 4.13 -40.00 25.86
C GLU A 29 3.58 -40.76 24.64
N ASP A 30 3.12 -41.99 24.84
CA ASP A 30 2.51 -42.81 23.78
C ASP A 30 1.22 -42.16 23.26
N LEU A 31 0.41 -41.56 24.14
CA LEU A 31 -0.80 -40.83 23.77
C LEU A 31 -0.47 -39.57 22.96
N ARG A 32 0.58 -38.83 23.33
CA ARG A 32 1.05 -37.65 22.59
C ARG A 32 1.53 -38.03 21.19
N VAL A 33 2.27 -39.13 21.07
CA VAL A 33 2.73 -39.68 19.78
C VAL A 33 1.57 -40.22 18.96
N TYR A 34 0.65 -40.97 19.57
CA TYR A 34 -0.56 -41.45 18.90
C TYR A 34 -1.36 -40.28 18.32
N LEU A 35 -1.60 -39.24 19.12
CA LEU A 35 -2.35 -38.06 18.73
C LEU A 35 -1.64 -37.26 17.61
N SER A 36 -0.30 -37.23 17.57
CA SER A 36 0.44 -36.57 16.47
C SER A 36 0.41 -37.36 15.15
N THR A 37 0.06 -38.65 15.19
CA THR A 37 -0.10 -39.48 13.98
C THR A 37 -1.52 -39.52 13.43
N LEU A 38 -2.50 -38.93 14.13
CA LEU A 38 -3.86 -38.80 13.62
C LEU A 38 -3.93 -37.69 12.56
N PRO A 39 -4.66 -37.91 11.45
CA PRO A 39 -4.86 -36.87 10.45
C PRO A 39 -5.60 -35.67 11.06
N ASN A 40 -5.24 -34.46 10.61
CA ASN A 40 -5.86 -33.18 11.01
C ASN A 40 -5.63 -32.75 12.48
N VAL A 41 -4.65 -33.32 13.17
CA VAL A 41 -4.28 -32.86 14.52
C VAL A 41 -3.23 -31.75 14.45
N VAL A 42 -3.57 -30.58 15.01
CA VAL A 42 -2.67 -29.45 15.17
C VAL A 42 -2.00 -29.52 16.54
N THR A 43 -0.71 -29.87 16.59
CA THR A 43 0.00 -30.10 17.86
C THR A 43 0.59 -28.84 18.49
N SER A 44 0.69 -27.72 17.75
CA SER A 44 0.87 -26.38 18.32
C SER A 44 0.68 -25.31 17.25
N VAL A 45 -0.13 -24.30 17.54
CA VAL A 45 -0.12 -23.00 16.84
C VAL A 45 0.15 -21.95 17.91
N PHE A 46 1.35 -21.36 17.89
CA PHE A 46 1.75 -20.19 18.69
C PHE A 46 1.07 -20.08 20.08
N GLY A 47 1.25 -21.10 20.93
CA GLY A 47 0.82 -21.05 22.33
C GLY A 47 -0.67 -21.25 22.62
N ARG A 48 -1.52 -21.55 21.62
CA ARG A 48 -2.92 -21.94 21.87
C ARG A 48 -3.00 -23.43 22.21
N SER A 49 -3.34 -23.75 23.46
CA SER A 49 -3.65 -25.12 23.91
C SER A 49 -5.18 -25.35 23.89
N GLY A 50 -5.63 -26.40 23.19
CA GLY A 50 -7.05 -26.74 23.04
C GLY A 50 -7.38 -27.38 21.69
N ALA A 51 -8.63 -27.80 21.49
CA ALA A 51 -9.10 -28.33 20.21
C ALA A 51 -9.10 -27.20 19.16
N VAL A 52 -8.23 -27.32 18.15
CA VAL A 52 -8.22 -26.44 16.98
C VAL A 52 -8.96 -27.17 15.86
N LEU A 53 -10.11 -26.62 15.46
CA LEU A 53 -10.77 -27.07 14.24
C LEU A 53 -9.99 -26.50 13.06
N ALA A 54 -9.37 -27.35 12.26
CA ALA A 54 -8.80 -26.94 10.98
C ALA A 54 -9.95 -26.51 10.07
N ALA A 55 -9.98 -25.24 9.69
CA ALA A 55 -10.88 -24.77 8.64
C ALA A 55 -10.31 -25.23 7.29
N ALA A 56 -11.10 -25.97 6.52
CA ALA A 56 -10.77 -26.26 5.13
C ALA A 56 -11.18 -25.07 4.26
N GLY A 57 -10.31 -24.68 3.32
CA GLY A 57 -10.51 -23.51 2.46
C GLY A 57 -10.02 -22.20 3.08
N ASP A 58 -10.18 -21.11 2.34
CA ASP A 58 -9.72 -19.79 2.74
C ASP A 58 -10.59 -19.20 3.86
N TYR A 59 -9.98 -18.33 4.66
CA TYR A 59 -10.71 -17.61 5.69
C TYR A 59 -11.74 -16.65 5.06
N SER A 60 -12.94 -16.60 5.63
CA SER A 60 -13.89 -15.52 5.32
C SER A 60 -13.32 -14.16 5.76
N VAL A 61 -13.83 -13.08 5.18
CA VAL A 61 -13.43 -11.69 5.54
C VAL A 61 -13.62 -11.41 7.04
N SER A 62 -14.72 -11.89 7.62
CA SER A 62 -15.00 -11.77 9.07
C SER A 62 -13.97 -12.44 9.99
N LYS A 63 -13.10 -13.29 9.43
CA LYS A 63 -12.05 -14.03 10.13
C LYS A 63 -10.64 -13.60 9.69
N GLY A 64 -10.53 -12.46 9.01
CA GLY A 64 -9.25 -11.90 8.54
C GLY A 64 -8.78 -12.44 7.19
N GLY A 65 -9.62 -13.18 6.47
CA GLY A 65 -9.32 -13.54 5.08
C GLY A 65 -9.67 -12.40 4.10
N THR A 66 -9.28 -12.57 2.85
CA THR A 66 -9.50 -11.56 1.79
C THR A 66 -10.84 -11.68 1.09
N GLY A 67 -11.50 -12.85 1.21
CA GLY A 67 -12.73 -13.17 0.48
C GLY A 67 -12.54 -13.45 -1.02
N ALA A 68 -11.31 -13.39 -1.53
CA ALA A 68 -10.95 -13.67 -2.91
C ALA A 68 -9.72 -14.60 -2.95
N THR A 69 -9.70 -15.51 -3.90
CA THR A 69 -8.69 -16.58 -4.00
C THR A 69 -7.58 -16.27 -5.02
N SER A 70 -7.74 -15.21 -5.81
CA SER A 70 -6.75 -14.70 -6.74
C SER A 70 -6.89 -13.19 -6.92
N PHE A 71 -5.79 -12.56 -7.31
CA PHE A 71 -5.72 -11.12 -7.57
C PHE A 71 -4.97 -10.86 -8.88
N THR A 72 -5.22 -9.71 -9.49
CA THR A 72 -4.43 -9.22 -10.61
C THR A 72 -3.00 -8.98 -10.15
N ASP A 73 -2.02 -9.61 -10.80
CA ASP A 73 -0.61 -9.34 -10.54
C ASP A 73 -0.26 -7.88 -10.90
N GLY A 74 0.35 -7.15 -9.98
CA GLY A 74 0.62 -5.72 -10.13
C GLY A 74 -0.60 -4.78 -10.02
N GLY A 75 -1.80 -5.30 -9.77
CA GLY A 75 -3.02 -4.50 -9.61
C GLY A 75 -3.22 -4.00 -8.16
N PRO A 76 -3.66 -2.74 -7.96
CA PRO A 76 -4.11 -2.28 -6.64
C PRO A 76 -5.32 -3.06 -6.13
N LEU A 77 -5.44 -3.16 -4.80
CA LEU A 77 -6.55 -3.82 -4.12
C LEU A 77 -7.42 -2.79 -3.38
N LEU A 78 -8.74 -2.90 -3.55
CA LEU A 78 -9.74 -2.01 -2.98
C LEU A 78 -10.55 -2.74 -1.90
N GLY A 79 -10.72 -2.08 -0.75
CA GLY A 79 -11.53 -2.61 0.34
C GLY A 79 -13.03 -2.47 0.03
N SER A 80 -13.79 -3.56 0.22
CA SER A 80 -15.25 -3.58 0.00
C SER A 80 -16.03 -3.81 1.30
N GLY A 81 -15.57 -3.21 2.40
CA GLY A 81 -16.19 -3.34 3.73
C GLY A 81 -16.14 -4.77 4.27
N THR A 82 -17.31 -5.40 4.43
CA THR A 82 -17.43 -6.80 4.86
C THR A 82 -17.35 -7.81 3.70
N GLY A 83 -17.37 -7.32 2.46
CA GLY A 83 -17.23 -8.12 1.25
C GLY A 83 -15.79 -8.47 0.92
N ALA A 84 -15.62 -9.30 -0.10
CA ALA A 84 -14.30 -9.64 -0.63
C ALA A 84 -13.56 -8.40 -1.15
N ILE A 85 -12.23 -8.40 -1.04
CA ILE A 85 -11.38 -7.35 -1.62
C ILE A 85 -11.56 -7.35 -3.14
N THR A 86 -11.72 -6.16 -3.72
CA THR A 86 -11.85 -5.98 -5.17
C THR A 86 -10.48 -5.66 -5.78
N ALA A 87 -10.03 -6.46 -6.74
CA ALA A 87 -8.78 -6.20 -7.47
C ALA A 87 -9.02 -5.26 -8.66
N MET A 88 -8.18 -4.24 -8.81
CA MET A 88 -8.12 -3.42 -10.01
C MET A 88 -7.27 -4.11 -11.09
N ALA A 89 -7.40 -3.64 -12.33
CA ALA A 89 -6.41 -3.92 -13.36
C ALA A 89 -5.06 -3.27 -13.02
N VAL A 90 -3.99 -3.74 -13.67
CA VAL A 90 -2.69 -3.05 -13.62
C VAL A 90 -2.88 -1.63 -14.15
N LEU A 91 -2.33 -0.66 -13.42
CA LEU A 91 -2.40 0.74 -13.81
C LEU A 91 -1.54 1.00 -15.04
N GLY A 92 -2.05 1.83 -15.95
CA GLY A 92 -1.26 2.35 -17.06
C GLY A 92 -0.11 3.25 -16.59
N ASP A 93 0.87 3.47 -17.46
CA ASP A 93 2.00 4.33 -17.13
C ASP A 93 1.53 5.76 -16.81
N GLY A 94 2.07 6.34 -15.74
CA GLY A 94 1.64 7.65 -15.24
C GLY A 94 0.20 7.71 -14.70
N ALA A 95 -0.48 6.58 -14.48
CA ALA A 95 -1.81 6.57 -13.89
C ALA A 95 -1.79 6.66 -12.35
N ILE A 96 -2.80 7.33 -11.81
CA ILE A 96 -3.07 7.39 -10.36
C ILE A 96 -4.52 6.99 -10.09
N VAL A 97 -4.79 6.48 -8.89
CA VAL A 97 -6.13 6.08 -8.46
C VAL A 97 -6.75 7.22 -7.65
N VAL A 98 -7.96 7.63 -8.02
CA VAL A 98 -8.65 8.77 -7.38
C VAL A 98 -10.03 8.35 -6.90
N GLY A 99 -10.33 8.63 -5.63
CA GLY A 99 -11.65 8.40 -5.04
C GLY A 99 -12.56 9.63 -5.21
N ASP A 100 -13.86 9.37 -5.33
CA ASP A 100 -14.91 10.40 -5.35
C ASP A 100 -15.67 10.51 -4.01
N GLY A 101 -15.33 9.66 -3.04
CA GLY A 101 -15.95 9.61 -1.71
C GLY A 101 -17.22 8.75 -1.63
N VAL A 102 -17.62 8.09 -2.73
CA VAL A 102 -18.85 7.27 -2.78
C VAL A 102 -18.60 5.90 -3.38
N ALA A 103 -18.02 5.85 -4.58
CA ALA A 103 -17.78 4.61 -5.32
C ALA A 103 -16.33 4.13 -5.16
N ASP A 104 -16.06 2.94 -5.71
CA ASP A 104 -14.70 2.44 -5.83
C ASP A 104 -13.82 3.45 -6.60
N PRO A 105 -12.60 3.76 -6.12
CA PRO A 105 -11.69 4.66 -6.80
C PRO A 105 -11.41 4.27 -8.25
N VAL A 106 -11.30 5.27 -9.13
CA VAL A 106 -11.12 5.09 -10.58
C VAL A 106 -9.72 5.56 -10.99
N PRO A 107 -9.02 4.85 -11.90
CA PRO A 107 -7.72 5.29 -12.37
C PRO A 107 -7.86 6.42 -13.39
N ILE A 108 -6.97 7.41 -13.31
CA ILE A 108 -6.80 8.47 -14.32
C ILE A 108 -5.34 8.52 -14.77
N THR A 109 -5.10 8.81 -16.05
CA THR A 109 -3.73 9.09 -16.54
C THR A 109 -3.34 10.50 -16.16
N ALA A 110 -2.67 10.64 -15.01
CA ALA A 110 -2.27 11.94 -14.47
C ALA A 110 -0.92 12.42 -15.03
N PHE A 111 -0.03 11.50 -15.41
CA PHE A 111 1.30 11.77 -15.95
C PHE A 111 1.51 11.13 -17.32
N THR A 112 2.41 11.70 -18.10
CA THR A 112 2.81 11.19 -19.42
C THR A 112 3.52 9.84 -19.33
N SER A 113 4.17 9.59 -18.19
CA SER A 113 4.74 8.32 -17.75
C SER A 113 4.95 8.34 -16.24
N SER A 114 5.40 7.22 -15.65
CA SER A 114 5.71 7.04 -14.22
C SER A 114 6.83 7.95 -13.70
N THR A 115 7.63 8.53 -14.59
CA THR A 115 8.64 9.56 -14.29
C THR A 115 8.43 10.84 -15.10
N GLY A 116 7.30 10.93 -15.81
CA GLY A 116 6.98 12.00 -16.74
C GLY A 116 6.34 13.21 -16.08
N THR A 117 5.92 14.17 -16.90
CA THR A 117 5.19 15.36 -16.47
C THR A 117 3.69 15.11 -16.39
N LEU A 118 2.94 15.94 -15.64
CA LEU A 118 1.48 15.83 -15.58
C LEU A 118 0.85 15.99 -16.98
N THR A 119 0.02 15.03 -17.40
CA THR A 119 -0.66 14.97 -18.72
C THR A 119 -1.70 16.05 -18.89
N SER A 120 -2.38 16.40 -17.80
CA SER A 120 -3.23 17.58 -17.77
C SER A 120 -2.35 18.78 -17.53
N ALA A 121 -2.16 19.60 -18.56
CA ALA A 121 -1.76 20.99 -18.38
C ALA A 121 -2.53 21.56 -17.17
N LYS A 122 -3.84 21.31 -17.05
CA LYS A 122 -4.77 21.77 -15.99
C LYS A 122 -4.45 21.55 -14.50
N HIS A 123 -3.40 20.83 -14.10
CA HIS A 123 -3.00 20.80 -12.68
C HIS A 123 -1.65 21.48 -12.38
N PHE A 124 -0.83 21.71 -13.40
CA PHE A 124 0.13 22.83 -13.41
C PHE A 124 -0.23 23.79 -14.56
N THR A 125 -1.49 24.18 -14.59
CA THR A 125 -2.08 25.23 -15.42
C THR A 125 -3.20 25.74 -14.54
N ALA A 126 -3.07 26.98 -14.10
CA ALA A 126 -4.00 27.60 -13.17
C ALA A 126 -5.45 27.46 -13.66
N THR A 127 -6.23 26.59 -13.01
CA THR A 127 -7.68 26.53 -13.20
C THR A 127 -8.31 27.83 -12.71
N THR A 128 -9.31 28.31 -13.46
CA THR A 128 -9.94 29.64 -13.38
C THR A 128 -10.55 30.03 -12.03
N ALA A 129 -10.60 29.15 -11.02
CA ALA A 129 -10.91 29.58 -9.65
C ALA A 129 -9.74 30.34 -8.99
N ASN A 130 -8.50 30.16 -9.45
CA ASN A 130 -7.30 30.92 -9.08
C ASN A 130 -6.78 31.79 -10.25
N LYS A 131 -7.66 32.30 -11.12
CA LYS A 131 -7.33 33.02 -12.36
C LYS A 131 -6.65 34.40 -12.19
N GLY A 132 -6.14 34.72 -11.00
CA GLY A 132 -5.57 36.03 -10.67
C GLY A 132 -4.07 36.19 -10.94
N ALA A 133 -3.29 35.14 -11.18
CA ALA A 133 -1.81 35.30 -11.19
C ALA A 133 -1.00 34.56 -12.27
N VAL A 134 -1.55 33.57 -12.99
CA VAL A 134 -0.77 32.84 -14.02
C VAL A 134 -1.65 32.55 -15.24
N LYS A 135 -1.83 33.55 -16.11
CA LYS A 135 -2.30 33.35 -17.49
C LYS A 135 -1.08 33.22 -18.37
N GLU A 136 -1.15 32.33 -19.36
CA GLU A 136 -0.02 31.80 -20.12
C GLU A 136 0.99 32.86 -20.56
N ALA A 137 2.03 32.95 -19.74
CA ALA A 137 3.24 33.70 -19.98
C ALA A 137 4.19 32.78 -20.77
N THR A 138 4.63 33.21 -21.95
CA THR A 138 5.83 32.60 -22.56
C THR A 138 6.93 32.58 -21.51
N ALA A 139 7.55 31.43 -21.28
CA ALA A 139 8.62 31.31 -20.29
C ALA A 139 9.73 32.33 -20.62
N ILE A 140 10.04 33.21 -19.67
CA ILE A 140 11.19 34.11 -19.77
C ILE A 140 12.41 33.22 -19.50
N ALA A 141 13.30 33.09 -20.49
CA ALA A 141 14.32 32.04 -20.51
C ALA A 141 15.31 32.10 -19.34
N ASP A 142 15.55 33.28 -18.75
CA ASP A 142 16.28 33.44 -17.50
C ASP A 142 16.15 34.88 -16.96
N LEU A 143 15.83 35.06 -15.68
CA LEU A 143 15.87 36.37 -15.01
C LEU A 143 17.19 36.62 -14.27
N ASN A 144 18.05 35.61 -14.14
CA ASN A 144 19.34 35.75 -13.51
C ASN A 144 20.27 36.57 -14.43
N GLN A 145 20.79 37.70 -13.95
CA GLN A 145 21.81 38.48 -14.65
C GLN A 145 23.01 38.63 -13.71
N THR A 146 24.17 38.20 -14.17
CA THR A 146 25.43 38.52 -13.49
C THR A 146 25.84 39.94 -13.88
N ILE A 147 26.20 40.76 -12.90
CA ILE A 147 26.69 42.13 -13.10
C ILE A 147 28.12 42.25 -12.58
N THR A 148 28.98 42.89 -13.36
CA THR A 148 30.34 43.24 -12.96
C THR A 148 30.36 44.52 -12.12
N ALA A 149 31.49 44.76 -11.44
CA ALA A 149 31.73 45.96 -10.66
C ALA A 149 33.02 46.65 -11.18
N PRO A 150 32.94 47.82 -11.85
CA PRO A 150 31.72 48.58 -12.13
C PRO A 150 30.87 47.95 -13.25
N PRO A 151 29.53 48.12 -13.23
CA PRO A 151 28.66 47.58 -14.27
C PRO A 151 29.00 48.14 -15.65
N THR A 152 28.98 47.28 -16.65
CA THR A 152 29.14 47.69 -18.06
C THR A 152 27.81 48.13 -18.65
N GLN A 153 27.86 48.95 -19.71
CA GLN A 153 26.67 49.36 -20.45
C GLN A 153 25.96 48.17 -21.11
N GLY A 154 26.70 47.13 -21.51
CA GLY A 154 26.13 45.90 -22.05
C GLY A 154 25.27 45.16 -21.02
N GLU A 155 25.74 45.04 -19.78
CA GLU A 155 24.96 44.38 -18.72
C GLU A 155 23.69 45.18 -18.35
N VAL A 156 23.73 46.52 -18.45
CA VAL A 156 22.53 47.35 -18.26
C VAL A 156 21.53 47.13 -19.41
N GLN A 157 22.00 46.95 -20.64
CA GLN A 157 21.15 46.62 -21.78
C GLN A 157 20.51 45.23 -21.62
N ASP A 158 21.27 44.23 -21.18
CA ASP A 158 20.75 42.88 -20.93
C ASP A 158 19.63 42.88 -19.87
N ILE A 159 19.78 43.69 -18.81
CA ILE A 159 18.73 43.87 -17.79
C ILE A 159 17.48 44.52 -18.40
N SER A 160 17.68 45.53 -19.25
CA SER A 160 16.58 46.24 -19.91
C SER A 160 15.80 45.30 -20.84
N ASP A 161 16.48 44.51 -21.64
CA ASP A 161 15.88 43.53 -22.54
C ASP A 161 15.10 42.45 -21.77
N LYS A 162 15.62 42.00 -20.62
CA LYS A 162 14.92 41.07 -19.71
C LYS A 162 13.67 41.69 -19.10
N ILE A 163 13.71 42.96 -18.71
CA ILE A 163 12.55 43.69 -18.20
C ILE A 163 11.50 43.83 -19.31
N ASP A 164 11.90 44.15 -20.54
CA ASP A 164 10.97 44.26 -21.66
C ASP A 164 10.29 42.92 -21.99
N ALA A 165 11.05 41.83 -21.95
CA ALA A 165 10.52 40.48 -22.07
C ALA A 165 9.50 40.17 -20.95
N LEU A 166 9.81 40.54 -19.70
CA LEU A 166 8.89 40.40 -18.56
C LEU A 166 7.62 41.22 -18.74
N LEU A 167 7.73 42.48 -19.15
CA LEU A 167 6.58 43.35 -19.36
C LEU A 167 5.71 42.87 -20.53
N ALA A 168 6.30 42.34 -21.59
CA ALA A 168 5.56 41.71 -22.70
C ALA A 168 4.77 40.48 -22.23
N VAL A 169 5.40 39.66 -21.39
CA VAL A 169 4.77 38.50 -20.76
C VAL A 169 3.63 38.91 -19.83
N MET A 170 3.84 39.89 -18.95
CA MET A 170 2.82 40.38 -18.02
C MET A 170 1.61 41.01 -18.72
N ARG A 171 1.83 41.70 -19.85
CA ARG A 171 0.74 42.20 -20.72
C ARG A 171 -0.02 41.05 -21.39
N THR A 172 0.69 40.04 -21.90
CA THR A 172 0.06 38.83 -22.49
C THR A 172 -0.75 38.07 -21.44
N ALA A 173 -0.25 38.02 -20.20
CA ALA A 173 -0.94 37.46 -19.05
C ALA A 173 -2.10 38.34 -18.52
N GLY A 174 -2.31 39.54 -19.09
CA GLY A 174 -3.35 40.48 -18.67
C GLY A 174 -3.19 40.99 -17.24
N GLN A 175 -1.97 40.97 -16.69
CA GLN A 175 -1.64 41.49 -15.36
C GLN A 175 -1.28 42.98 -15.38
N LEU A 176 -0.90 43.48 -16.55
CA LEU A 176 -0.64 44.89 -16.80
C LEU A 176 -1.62 45.37 -17.87
N SER A 177 -2.19 46.57 -17.69
CA SER A 177 -2.92 47.23 -18.77
C SER A 177 -1.95 47.53 -19.91
N THR A 178 -2.40 47.28 -21.14
CA THR A 178 -1.73 47.76 -22.36
C THR A 178 -1.73 49.28 -22.42
#